data_AF-A0A937SSE0-F1
#
_entry.id   AF-A0A937SSE0-F1
#
_cell.length_a   1.000
_cell.length_b   1.000
_cell.length_c   1.000
_cell.angle_alpha   90.00
_cell.angle_beta   90.00
_cell.angle_gamma   90.00
#
_symmetry.space_group_name_H-M   'P 1'
#
loop_
_entity.id
_entity.type
_entity.pdbx_description
1 polymer ?
#
loop_
_entity_poly.entity_id
_entity_poly.type
_entity_poly.pdbx_seq_one_letter_code
_entity_poly.pdbx_strand_id
1 'polypeptide(L)'
;MNFFETLIRPDKEEAEFAERSTVISAANQLQIGEFQFLQLAYKEWYDQDLPEAMVTKLFTTYMLNNDVPHWARHYARKILIGAESGLIDDSNPAFHRYDHDYHTSVPNGVRRFCYAVMVLTMMIGGGLLVANMSVKESVSILPPYFNKDELKQTEKTLTWGRSDTIPPARDLQLNRGP
;
A
#
# COMPACT_ATOMS: atom_id res chain seq x y z
N MET A 1 -18.51 1.82 36.22
CA MET A 1 -17.08 1.61 36.52
C MET A 1 -16.70 2.49 37.69
N ASN A 2 -16.20 1.91 38.79
CA ASN A 2 -15.73 2.65 39.94
C ASN A 2 -14.20 2.78 39.86
N PHE A 3 -13.68 4.00 39.80
CA PHE A 3 -12.24 4.30 39.74
C PHE A 3 -11.44 3.64 40.87
N PHE A 4 -12.06 3.51 42.06
CA PHE A 4 -11.48 2.79 43.19
C PHE A 4 -11.31 1.29 42.95
N GLU A 5 -12.19 0.67 42.17
CA GLU A 5 -12.11 -0.77 41.85
C GLU A 5 -10.95 -1.02 40.87
N THR A 6 -10.75 -0.14 39.89
CA THR A 6 -9.61 -0.16 38.95
C THR A 6 -8.27 0.01 39.67
N LEU A 7 -8.19 0.84 40.71
CA LEU A 7 -6.97 1.03 41.50
C LEU A 7 -6.65 -0.17 42.42
N ILE A 8 -7.67 -0.89 42.90
CA ILE A 8 -7.49 -2.05 43.79
C ILE A 8 -7.20 -3.33 42.99
N ARG A 9 -7.69 -3.45 41.74
CA ARG A 9 -7.44 -4.57 40.84
C ARG A 9 -7.19 -4.11 39.41
N PRO A 10 -5.98 -3.57 39.11
CA PRO A 10 -5.62 -3.14 37.76
C PRO A 10 -5.57 -4.31 36.75
N ASP A 11 -5.41 -5.53 37.24
CA ASP A 11 -5.40 -6.81 36.52
C ASP A 11 -6.79 -7.26 36.02
N LYS A 12 -7.87 -6.66 36.53
CA LYS A 12 -9.24 -7.06 36.16
C LYS A 12 -9.56 -6.71 34.70
N GLU A 13 -9.09 -5.55 34.23
CA GLU A 13 -9.23 -5.17 32.83
C GLU A 13 -8.42 -6.12 31.94
N GLU A 14 -7.17 -6.45 32.27
CA GLU A 14 -6.38 -7.45 31.54
C GLU A 14 -7.07 -8.82 31.47
N ALA A 15 -7.71 -9.28 32.55
CA ALA A 15 -8.43 -10.55 32.57
C ALA A 15 -9.72 -10.52 31.71
N GLU A 16 -10.46 -9.41 31.72
CA GLU A 16 -11.65 -9.22 30.89
C GLU A 16 -11.27 -9.10 29.39
N PHE A 17 -10.17 -8.41 29.08
CA PHE A 17 -9.63 -8.32 27.71
C PHE A 17 -9.00 -9.63 27.22
N ALA A 18 -8.46 -10.46 28.11
CA ALA A 18 -7.85 -11.74 27.75
C ALA A 18 -8.84 -12.73 27.12
N GLU A 19 -10.09 -12.76 27.58
CA GLU A 19 -11.09 -13.66 27.01
C GLU A 19 -11.49 -13.23 25.60
N ARG A 20 -11.64 -11.92 25.37
CA ARG A 20 -11.94 -11.37 24.06
C ARG A 20 -10.76 -11.50 23.09
N SER A 21 -9.52 -11.31 23.55
CA SER A 21 -8.33 -11.48 22.72
C SER A 21 -8.18 -12.91 22.21
N THR A 22 -8.65 -13.90 22.97
CA THR A 22 -8.71 -15.30 22.55
C THR A 22 -9.67 -15.50 21.38
N VAL A 23 -10.86 -14.89 21.43
CA VAL A 23 -11.86 -14.93 20.35
C VAL A 23 -11.34 -14.23 19.10
N ILE A 24 -10.75 -13.05 19.25
CA ILE A 24 -10.15 -12.30 18.14
C ILE A 24 -9.04 -13.11 17.47
N SER A 25 -8.15 -13.70 18.26
CA SER A 25 -7.06 -14.55 17.74
C SER A 25 -7.60 -15.75 16.97
N ALA A 26 -8.65 -16.40 17.49
CA ALA A 26 -9.29 -17.52 16.80
C ALA A 26 -10.00 -17.11 15.50
N ALA A 27 -10.67 -15.96 15.48
CA ALA A 27 -11.30 -15.41 14.28
C ALA A 27 -10.27 -15.07 13.19
N ASN A 28 -9.14 -14.46 13.58
CA ASN A 28 -8.03 -14.15 12.68
C ASN A 28 -7.41 -15.42 12.07
N GLN A 29 -7.30 -16.49 12.87
CA GLN A 29 -6.78 -17.77 12.40
C GLN A 29 -7.67 -18.44 11.35
N LEU A 30 -8.97 -18.12 11.38
CA LEU A 30 -9.98 -18.57 10.41
C LEU A 30 -10.30 -17.50 9.34
N GLN A 31 -9.56 -16.38 9.31
CA GLN A 31 -9.75 -15.27 8.38
C GLN A 31 -11.19 -14.75 8.25
N ILE A 32 -12.02 -14.91 9.29
CA ILE A 32 -13.41 -14.47 9.34
C ILE A 32 -13.59 -13.29 10.30
N GLY A 33 -14.66 -12.53 10.10
CA GLY A 33 -15.03 -11.46 11.03
C GLY A 33 -15.48 -12.00 12.39
N GLU A 34 -15.26 -11.22 13.47
CA GLU A 34 -15.69 -11.58 14.84
C GLU A 34 -17.19 -11.92 14.91
N PHE A 35 -18.01 -11.23 14.10
CA PHE A 35 -19.44 -11.46 14.04
C PHE A 35 -19.79 -12.85 13.50
N GLN A 36 -19.15 -13.24 12.40
CA GLN A 36 -19.33 -14.55 11.77
C GLN A 36 -18.81 -15.65 12.70
N PHE A 37 -17.68 -15.40 13.38
CA PHE A 37 -17.14 -16.30 14.38
C PHE A 37 -18.15 -16.58 15.50
N LEU A 38 -18.84 -15.56 16.02
CA LEU A 38 -19.88 -15.73 17.04
C LEU A 38 -21.07 -16.54 16.53
N GLN A 39 -21.51 -16.31 15.29
CA GLN A 39 -22.58 -17.11 14.67
C GLN A 39 -22.18 -18.58 14.55
N LEU A 40 -20.94 -18.83 14.14
CA LEU A 40 -20.40 -20.18 13.98
C LEU A 40 -20.25 -20.91 15.32
N ALA A 41 -19.72 -20.22 16.33
CA ALA A 41 -19.58 -20.78 17.67
C ALA A 41 -20.94 -21.06 18.32
N TYR A 42 -21.95 -20.21 18.07
CA TYR A 42 -23.32 -20.45 18.52
C TYR A 42 -23.90 -21.69 17.83
N LYS A 43 -23.70 -21.82 16.51
CA LYS A 43 -24.14 -22.97 15.74
C LYS A 43 -23.51 -24.27 16.23
N GLU A 44 -22.20 -24.29 16.43
CA GLU A 44 -21.48 -25.47 16.95
C GLU A 44 -22.02 -25.92 18.32
N TRP A 45 -22.41 -24.96 19.17
CA TRP A 45 -22.85 -25.25 20.53
C TRP A 45 -24.33 -25.68 20.62
N TYR A 46 -25.21 -24.99 19.88
CA TYR A 46 -26.66 -25.18 19.97
C TYR A 46 -27.26 -25.94 18.78
N ASP A 47 -26.45 -26.27 17.77
CA ASP A 47 -26.86 -26.86 16.48
C ASP A 47 -27.95 -26.06 15.75
N GLN A 48 -28.00 -24.75 15.99
CA GLN A 48 -29.00 -23.83 15.44
C GLN A 48 -28.34 -22.54 14.96
N ASP A 49 -28.89 -21.96 13.90
CA ASP A 49 -28.45 -20.65 13.42
C ASP A 49 -28.87 -19.56 14.42
N LEU A 50 -28.01 -18.57 14.66
CA LEU A 50 -28.25 -17.51 15.64
C LEU A 50 -29.46 -16.65 15.19
N PRO A 51 -30.56 -16.56 15.99
CA PRO A 51 -31.73 -15.79 15.61
C PRO A 51 -31.43 -14.28 15.53
N GLU A 52 -31.93 -13.60 14.49
CA GLU A 52 -31.71 -12.17 14.26
C GLU A 52 -32.11 -11.30 15.46
N ALA A 53 -33.18 -11.66 16.16
CA ALA A 53 -33.61 -10.95 17.37
C ALA A 53 -32.59 -11.03 18.53
N MET A 54 -31.77 -12.09 18.58
CA MET A 54 -30.74 -12.28 19.60
C MET A 54 -29.39 -11.67 19.18
N VAL A 55 -29.12 -11.62 17.87
CA VAL A 55 -27.90 -11.05 17.27
C VAL A 55 -27.57 -9.67 17.85
N THR A 56 -28.53 -8.74 17.80
CA THR A 56 -28.29 -7.35 18.24
C THR A 56 -27.93 -7.29 19.71
N LYS A 57 -28.65 -8.03 20.56
CA LYS A 57 -28.39 -8.06 22.01
C LYS A 57 -27.04 -8.68 22.32
N LEU A 58 -26.72 -9.80 21.67
CA LEU A 58 -25.45 -10.49 21.84
C LEU A 58 -24.28 -9.58 21.47
N PHE A 59 -24.35 -8.94 20.30
CA PHE A 59 -23.30 -8.07 19.82
C PHE A 59 -23.14 -6.82 20.68
N THR A 60 -24.25 -6.24 21.16
CA THR A 60 -24.23 -5.13 22.10
C THR A 60 -23.48 -5.51 23.38
N THR A 61 -23.80 -6.67 23.96
CA THR A 61 -23.12 -7.16 25.17
C THR A 61 -21.64 -7.45 24.90
N TYR A 62 -21.32 -8.10 23.79
CA TYR A 62 -19.95 -8.48 23.44
C TYR A 62 -19.05 -7.26 23.14
N MET A 63 -19.54 -6.29 22.36
CA MET A 63 -18.77 -5.11 21.97
C MET A 63 -18.70 -4.05 23.07
N LEU A 64 -19.81 -3.80 23.78
CA LEU A 64 -19.86 -2.71 24.77
C LEU A 64 -19.41 -3.15 26.16
N ASN A 65 -19.69 -4.39 26.55
CA ASN A 65 -19.36 -4.88 27.89
C ASN A 65 -18.13 -5.81 27.88
N ASN A 66 -17.49 -6.05 26.73
CA ASN A 66 -16.40 -7.03 26.54
C ASN A 66 -16.73 -8.44 27.09
N ASP A 67 -18.02 -8.74 27.26
CA ASP A 67 -18.44 -9.99 27.88
C ASP A 67 -18.54 -11.08 26.80
N VAL A 68 -17.64 -12.05 26.89
CA VAL A 68 -17.53 -13.15 25.94
C VAL A 68 -18.38 -14.32 26.42
N PRO A 69 -19.40 -14.75 25.65
CA PRO A 69 -20.19 -15.91 25.99
C PRO A 69 -19.33 -17.16 26.17
N HIS A 70 -19.67 -18.02 27.13
CA HIS A 70 -18.90 -19.22 27.42
C HIS A 70 -18.73 -20.16 26.21
N TRP A 71 -19.76 -20.29 25.37
CA TRP A 71 -19.71 -21.09 24.14
C TRP A 71 -18.72 -20.52 23.12
N ALA A 72 -18.67 -19.19 22.97
CA ALA A 72 -17.73 -18.51 22.06
C ALA A 72 -16.29 -18.73 22.50
N ARG A 73 -16.07 -18.63 23.81
CA ARG A 73 -14.76 -18.86 24.43
C ARG A 73 -14.29 -20.31 24.29
N HIS A 74 -15.20 -21.25 24.52
CA HIS A 74 -14.89 -22.67 24.33
C HIS A 74 -14.52 -22.97 22.89
N TYR A 75 -15.29 -22.43 21.94
CA TYR A 75 -15.02 -22.57 20.51
C TYR A 75 -13.67 -21.95 20.12
N ALA A 76 -13.35 -20.75 20.61
CA ALA A 76 -12.06 -20.09 20.35
C ALA A 76 -10.86 -20.93 20.79
N ARG A 77 -10.93 -21.56 21.97
CA ARG A 77 -9.86 -22.47 22.41
C ARG A 77 -9.77 -23.71 21.53
N LYS A 78 -10.90 -24.30 21.13
CA LYS A 78 -10.93 -25.45 20.22
C LYS A 78 -10.25 -25.12 18.88
N ILE A 79 -10.52 -23.94 18.34
CA ILE A 79 -9.88 -23.46 17.10
C ILE A 79 -8.39 -23.22 17.28
N LEU A 80 -7.96 -22.53 18.34
CA LEU A 80 -6.53 -22.29 18.57
C LEU A 80 -5.73 -23.59 18.72
N ILE A 81 -6.25 -24.55 19.49
CA ILE A 81 -5.63 -25.88 19.65
C ILE A 81 -5.57 -26.61 18.29
N GLY A 82 -6.66 -26.56 17.52
CA GLY A 82 -6.69 -27.16 16.18
C GLY A 82 -5.70 -26.52 15.21
N ALA A 83 -5.52 -25.20 15.29
CA ALA A 83 -4.58 -24.46 14.47
C ALA A 83 -3.12 -24.79 14.81
N GLU A 84 -2.78 -24.89 16.10
CA GLU A 84 -1.45 -25.32 16.57
C GLU A 84 -1.09 -26.72 16.05
N SER A 85 -2.07 -27.61 15.97
CA SER A 85 -1.90 -28.96 15.43
C SER A 85 -1.86 -29.05 13.90
N GLY A 86 -2.03 -27.94 13.19
CA GLY A 86 -2.06 -27.89 11.72
C GLY A 86 -3.27 -28.61 11.09
N LEU A 87 -4.29 -28.93 11.89
CA LEU A 87 -5.50 -29.65 11.48
C LEU A 87 -6.60 -28.73 10.95
N ILE A 88 -6.46 -27.41 11.13
CA ILE A 88 -7.43 -26.43 10.65
C ILE A 88 -7.02 -25.95 9.27
N ASP A 89 -7.84 -26.33 8.29
CA ASP A 89 -7.85 -25.70 6.99
C ASP A 89 -8.74 -24.46 7.05
N ASP A 90 -8.09 -23.30 7.12
CA ASP A 90 -8.73 -21.99 7.05
C ASP A 90 -9.59 -21.87 5.78
N SER A 91 -9.15 -22.45 4.66
CA SER A 91 -9.90 -22.39 3.40
C SER A 91 -11.17 -23.25 3.37
N ASN A 92 -11.54 -23.92 4.47
CA ASN A 92 -12.72 -24.76 4.51
C ASN A 92 -14.01 -23.93 4.42
N PRO A 93 -14.92 -24.22 3.45
CA PRO A 93 -16.19 -23.52 3.29
C PRO A 93 -17.11 -23.57 4.52
N ALA A 94 -16.93 -24.55 5.42
CA ALA A 94 -17.72 -24.66 6.64
C ALA A 94 -17.53 -23.47 7.58
N PHE A 95 -16.31 -22.93 7.68
CA PHE A 95 -16.01 -21.75 8.50
C PHE A 95 -16.55 -20.45 7.87
N HIS A 96 -16.71 -20.44 6.55
CA HIS A 96 -17.09 -19.29 5.75
C HIS A 96 -18.58 -19.23 5.40
N ARG A 97 -19.42 -20.07 6.01
CA ARG A 97 -20.87 -20.16 5.75
C ARG A 97 -21.60 -18.81 5.85
N TYR A 98 -21.19 -17.96 6.78
CA TYR A 98 -21.79 -16.65 7.03
C TYR A 98 -20.97 -15.51 6.43
N ASP A 99 -19.92 -15.83 5.67
CA ASP A 99 -19.12 -14.85 4.98
C ASP A 99 -19.68 -14.56 3.59
N HIS A 100 -20.25 -13.37 3.44
CA HIS A 100 -20.83 -12.91 2.19
C HIS A 100 -19.76 -12.57 1.14
N ASP A 101 -18.54 -12.24 1.58
CA ASP A 101 -17.41 -11.89 0.72
C ASP A 101 -16.49 -13.10 0.46
N TYR A 102 -16.87 -14.30 0.93
CA TYR A 102 -16.09 -15.51 0.72
C TYR A 102 -16.09 -15.91 -0.75
N HIS A 103 -15.06 -15.46 -1.45
CA HIS A 103 -14.72 -15.93 -2.76
C HIS A 103 -13.67 -17.03 -2.63
N THR A 104 -14.07 -18.28 -2.89
CA THR A 104 -13.11 -19.37 -3.08
C THR A 104 -12.02 -18.94 -4.07
N SER A 105 -10.75 -19.17 -3.72
CA SER A 105 -9.53 -18.94 -4.50
C SER A 105 -9.80 -18.51 -5.94
N VAL A 106 -9.67 -17.21 -6.21
CA VAL A 106 -9.83 -16.66 -7.57
C VAL A 106 -8.94 -17.45 -8.53
N PRO A 107 -9.49 -18.26 -9.45
CA PRO A 107 -8.66 -19.04 -10.34
C PRO A 107 -7.89 -18.03 -11.22
N ASN A 108 -6.56 -18.03 -11.09
CA ASN A 108 -5.60 -17.11 -11.70
C ASN A 108 -5.34 -15.76 -10.98
N GLY A 109 -5.62 -15.62 -9.68
CA GLY A 109 -5.32 -14.40 -8.91
C GLY A 109 -3.85 -13.94 -9.01
N VAL A 110 -2.91 -14.89 -8.82
CA VAL A 110 -1.47 -14.63 -8.95
C VAL A 110 -1.11 -14.13 -10.35
N ARG A 111 -1.71 -14.70 -11.40
CA ARG A 111 -1.47 -14.29 -12.79
C ARG A 111 -1.90 -12.86 -13.03
N ARG A 112 -3.08 -12.47 -12.55
CA ARG A 112 -3.62 -11.10 -12.67
C ARG A 112 -2.76 -10.10 -11.90
N PHE A 113 -2.33 -10.46 -10.69
CA PHE A 113 -1.42 -9.64 -9.89
C PHE A 113 -0.08 -9.41 -10.61
N CYS A 114 0.53 -10.48 -11.16
CA CYS A 114 1.77 -10.37 -11.94
C CYS A 114 1.61 -9.47 -13.16
N TYR A 115 0.48 -9.54 -13.88
CA TYR A 115 0.21 -8.63 -14.99
C TYR A 115 0.11 -7.17 -14.54
N ALA A 116 -0.60 -6.89 -13.43
CA ALA A 116 -0.71 -5.54 -12.90
C ALA A 116 0.66 -4.96 -12.52
N VAL A 117 1.50 -5.75 -11.83
CA VAL A 117 2.86 -5.35 -11.45
C VAL A 117 3.73 -5.11 -12.69
N MET A 118 3.63 -5.98 -13.71
CA MET A 118 4.39 -5.83 -14.95
C MET A 118 3.99 -4.55 -15.71
N VAL A 119 2.69 -4.27 -15.85
CA VAL A 119 2.19 -3.04 -16.50
C VAL A 119 2.66 -1.80 -15.74
N LEU A 120 2.55 -1.80 -14.42
CA LEU A 120 3.01 -0.69 -13.58
C LEU A 120 4.51 -0.46 -13.74
N THR A 121 5.30 -1.53 -13.72
CA THR A 121 6.76 -1.47 -13.86
C THR A 121 7.17 -0.98 -15.24
N MET A 122 6.48 -1.43 -16.29
CA MET A 122 6.71 -0.98 -17.66
C MET A 122 6.37 0.49 -17.83
N MET A 123 5.29 0.97 -17.19
CA MET A 123 4.89 2.36 -17.25
C MET A 123 5.91 3.28 -16.54
N ILE A 124 6.36 2.90 -15.35
CA ILE A 124 7.37 3.65 -14.58
C ILE A 124 8.73 3.58 -15.28
N GLY A 125 9.20 2.37 -15.62
CA GLY A 125 10.50 2.16 -16.27
C GLY A 125 10.56 2.78 -17.67
N GLY A 126 9.49 2.63 -18.46
CA GLY A 126 9.36 3.28 -19.76
C GLY A 126 9.37 4.80 -19.65
N GLY A 127 8.65 5.37 -18.68
CA GLY A 127 8.68 6.80 -18.40
C GLY A 127 10.08 7.32 -18.07
N LEU A 128 10.83 6.60 -17.22
CA LEU A 128 12.21 6.94 -16.88
C LEU A 128 13.16 6.85 -18.07
N LEU A 129 13.02 5.83 -18.92
CA LEU A 129 13.84 5.69 -20.13
C LEU A 129 13.56 6.82 -21.13
N VAL A 130 12.30 7.16 -21.37
CA VAL A 130 11.93 8.27 -22.26
C VAL A 130 12.43 9.60 -21.70
N ALA A 131 12.32 9.82 -20.39
CA ALA A 131 12.87 10.99 -19.73
C ALA A 131 14.40 11.08 -19.94
N ASN A 132 15.12 9.98 -19.71
CA ASN A 132 16.57 9.93 -19.92
C ASN A 132 16.99 10.15 -21.38
N MET A 133 16.20 9.69 -22.36
CA MET A 133 16.47 9.95 -23.78
C MET A 133 16.10 11.37 -24.21
N SER A 134 15.09 11.97 -23.58
CA SER A 134 14.64 13.33 -23.89
C SER A 134 15.51 14.41 -23.24
N VAL A 135 16.20 14.08 -22.14
CA VAL A 135 17.17 14.98 -21.52
C VAL A 135 18.44 14.98 -22.37
N LYS A 136 18.71 16.12 -23.03
CA LYS A 136 20.00 16.36 -23.68
C LYS A 136 21.09 16.41 -22.60
N GLU A 137 22.25 15.80 -22.86
CA GLU A 137 23.38 15.77 -21.91
C GLU A 137 23.84 17.19 -21.56
N SER A 138 23.44 17.68 -20.38
CA SER A 138 23.90 18.93 -19.80
C SER A 138 25.36 18.81 -19.37
N VAL A 139 26.24 19.68 -19.88
CA VAL A 139 27.70 19.61 -19.61
C VAL A 139 28.09 20.37 -18.34
N SER A 140 27.15 21.11 -17.73
CA SER A 140 27.41 21.95 -16.55
C SER A 140 26.37 21.73 -15.46
N ILE A 141 26.85 21.50 -14.23
CA ILE A 141 26.04 21.39 -13.00
C ILE A 141 25.78 22.76 -12.35
N LEU A 142 26.45 23.82 -12.83
CA LEU A 142 26.31 25.19 -12.34
C LEU A 142 25.57 26.05 -13.38
N PRO A 143 24.67 26.96 -12.96
CA PRO A 143 24.06 27.90 -13.89
C PRO A 143 25.14 28.83 -14.49
N PRO A 144 25.04 29.18 -15.78
CA PRO A 144 24.02 28.76 -16.74
C PRO A 144 24.25 27.34 -17.30
N TYR A 145 23.17 26.57 -17.48
CA TYR A 145 23.20 25.19 -17.97
C TYR A 145 23.52 25.17 -19.48
N PHE A 146 24.74 24.76 -19.85
CA PHE A 146 25.15 24.67 -21.25
C PHE A 146 24.86 23.30 -21.85
N ASN A 147 24.35 23.30 -23.09
CA ASN A 147 24.15 22.10 -23.90
C ASN A 147 25.35 21.86 -24.83
N LYS A 148 25.67 20.59 -25.15
CA LYS A 148 26.76 20.25 -26.11
C LYS A 148 26.58 20.89 -27.50
N ASP A 149 25.33 21.11 -27.91
CA ASP A 149 24.99 21.70 -29.21
C ASP A 149 25.38 23.19 -29.29
N GLU A 150 25.31 23.92 -28.18
CA GLU A 150 25.68 25.33 -28.09
C GLU A 150 27.21 25.52 -28.12
N LEU A 151 27.96 24.57 -27.59
CA LEU A 151 29.42 24.57 -27.61
C LEU A 151 29.99 24.29 -29.00
N LYS A 152 29.29 23.50 -29.83
CA LYS A 152 29.75 23.13 -31.19
C LYS A 152 29.59 24.25 -32.23
N GLN A 153 28.84 25.31 -31.93
CA GLN A 153 28.55 26.37 -32.90
C GLN A 153 29.67 27.43 -33.01
N THR A 154 30.64 27.43 -32.08
CA THR A 154 31.73 28.42 -31.99
C THR A 154 32.98 28.03 -32.80
N GLU A 155 32.82 27.36 -33.95
CA GLU A 155 33.89 27.26 -34.95
C GLU A 155 33.61 28.09 -36.21
N LYS A 156 32.47 28.80 -36.25
CA LYS A 156 32.18 29.77 -37.32
C LYS A 156 32.45 31.20 -36.87
N THR A 157 33.70 31.61 -37.09
CA THR A 157 34.14 32.98 -37.43
C THR A 157 33.51 34.13 -36.62
N LEU A 158 34.18 34.53 -35.54
CA LEU A 158 34.01 35.86 -34.97
C LEU A 158 35.37 36.56 -34.91
N THR A 159 35.83 37.06 -36.06
CA THR A 159 36.95 38.02 -36.14
C THR A 159 36.38 39.42 -35.94
N TRP A 160 36.07 39.76 -34.70
CA TRP A 160 35.76 41.14 -34.30
C TRP A 160 36.90 41.63 -33.40
N GLY A 161 37.64 42.64 -33.86
CA GLY A 161 38.70 43.30 -33.06
C GLY A 161 40.15 43.03 -33.44
N ARG A 162 40.47 42.51 -34.64
CA ARG A 162 41.88 42.38 -35.10
C ARG A 162 42.29 43.61 -35.91
N SER A 163 43.21 44.41 -35.37
CA SER A 163 43.72 45.69 -35.92
C SER A 163 44.49 45.57 -37.24
N ASP A 164 44.79 44.35 -37.68
CA ASP A 164 45.85 44.12 -38.67
C ASP A 164 45.33 44.13 -40.13
N THR A 165 44.09 44.57 -40.34
CA THR A 165 43.42 44.54 -41.64
C THR A 165 42.88 45.91 -42.04
N ILE A 166 43.77 46.90 -42.13
CA ILE A 166 43.50 48.15 -42.84
C ILE A 166 44.06 47.99 -44.26
N PRO A 167 43.22 47.89 -45.31
CA PRO A 167 43.72 47.93 -46.68
C PRO A 167 44.35 49.32 -46.94
N PRO A 168 45.50 49.41 -47.64
CA PRO A 168 46.15 50.70 -47.90
C PRO A 168 45.20 51.60 -48.69
N ALA A 169 45.04 52.83 -48.22
CA ALA A 169 44.18 53.85 -48.84
C ALA A 169 44.57 54.00 -50.33
N ARG A 170 43.63 53.71 -51.22
CA ARG A 170 43.75 54.05 -52.63
C ARG A 170 43.65 55.57 -52.76
N ASP A 171 44.74 56.19 -53.17
CA ASP A 171 44.81 57.61 -53.52
C ASP A 171 43.68 57.97 -54.48
N LEU A 172 42.78 58.82 -54.02
CA LEU A 172 41.75 59.45 -54.84
C LEU A 172 42.46 60.38 -55.83
N GLN A 173 42.47 59.97 -57.10
CA GLN A 173 42.85 60.83 -58.22
C GLN A 173 42.01 62.11 -58.19
N LEU A 174 42.66 63.22 -57.83
CA LEU A 174 42.09 64.55 -57.96
C LEU A 174 42.11 64.95 -59.44
N ASN A 175 40.97 64.74 -60.09
CA ASN A 175 40.60 65.37 -61.34
C ASN A 175 40.45 66.89 -61.12
N ARG A 176 41.39 67.68 -61.64
CA ARG A 176 41.23 69.13 -61.87
C ARG A 176 41.78 69.46 -63.26
N GLY A 177 40.88 69.54 -64.25
CA GLY A 177 41.03 70.46 -65.38
C GLY A 177 40.50 71.85 -65.01
N PRO A 178 40.55 72.87 -65.88
CA PRO A 178 40.82 72.84 -67.33
C PRO A 178 42.29 73.08 -67.73
#